data_AF-A0A0G4NJW1-F1
#
_entry.id   AF-A0A0G4NJW1-F1
#
_cell.length_a   1.000
_cell.length_b   1.000
_cell.length_c   1.000
_cell.angle_alpha   90.00
_cell.angle_beta   90.00
_cell.angle_gamma   90.00
#
_symmetry.space_group_name_H-M   'P 1'
#
loop_
_entity.id
_entity.type
_entity.pdbx_description
1 polymer ?
#
loop_
_entity_poly.entity_id
_entity_poly.type
_entity_poly.pdbx_seq_one_letter_code
_entity_poly.pdbx_strand_id
1 'polypeptide(L)'
;MLLTSIPYFREVIIMSFACEHCGLQNNEVQPAGTVQPKGTYYELRLTDMADFARQVVKSDTATVKFTELDLEVPSGKGQLTNVEGLLSTVIEDLEFGQEARKQQAPDVAEKVGEVI
;
A
#
# COMPACT_ATOMS: atom_id res chain seq x y z
N MET A 1 -20.33 0.71 1.06
CA MET A 1 -19.84 1.97 0.45
C MET A 1 -19.98 3.05 1.51
N LEU A 2 -18.86 3.56 2.02
CA LEU A 2 -18.82 4.56 3.07
C LEU A 2 -18.24 5.84 2.46
N LEU A 3 -19.03 6.90 2.41
CA LEU A 3 -18.52 8.23 2.07
C LEU A 3 -17.82 8.77 3.31
N THR A 4 -16.52 9.00 3.24
CA THR A 4 -15.74 9.47 4.40
C THR A 4 -15.02 10.75 4.02
N SER A 5 -15.27 11.80 4.81
CA SER A 5 -14.48 13.03 4.76
C SER A 5 -13.32 12.86 5.74
N ILE A 6 -12.11 12.69 5.22
CA ILE A 6 -10.90 12.55 6.02
C ILE A 6 -10.25 13.94 6.09
N PRO A 7 -9.96 14.51 7.27
CA PRO A 7 -9.27 15.80 7.35
C PRO A 7 -8.03 15.82 6.44
N TYR A 8 -7.86 16.88 5.65
CA TYR A 8 -6.79 17.06 4.63
C TYR A 8 -6.92 16.23 3.33
N PHE A 9 -7.80 15.24 3.28
CA PHE A 9 -8.23 14.56 2.06
C PHE A 9 -9.66 15.04 1.73
N ARG A 10 -9.93 15.56 0.53
CA ARG A 10 -11.32 15.86 0.14
C ARG A 10 -12.16 14.58 0.14
N GLU A 11 -13.45 14.67 -0.21
CA GLU A 11 -14.34 13.52 -0.29
C GLU A 11 -13.68 12.34 -1.02
N VAL A 12 -13.40 11.28 -0.26
CA VAL A 12 -12.92 10.00 -0.77
C VAL A 12 -14.03 8.98 -0.54
N ILE A 13 -14.28 8.16 -1.56
CA ILE A 13 -15.16 7.02 -1.44
C ILE A 13 -14.30 5.84 -1.03
N ILE A 14 -14.55 5.32 0.16
CA ILE A 14 -13.96 4.07 0.62
C ILE A 14 -14.95 2.96 0.27
N MET A 15 -14.56 2.15 -0.71
CA MET A 15 -15.24 0.91 -1.02
C MET A 15 -14.59 -0.20 -0.20
N SER A 16 -15.09 -0.39 1.02
CA SER A 16 -14.87 -1.61 1.78
C SER A 16 -15.94 -2.63 1.39
N PHE A 17 -15.51 -3.76 0.84
CA PHE A 17 -16.32 -4.91 0.49
C PHE A 17 -15.77 -6.11 1.22
N ALA A 18 -16.62 -6.79 1.99
CA ALA A 18 -16.29 -8.07 2.62
C ALA A 18 -17.44 -9.04 2.30
N CYS A 19 -17.14 -10.12 1.58
CA CYS A 19 -18.11 -11.17 1.29
C CYS A 19 -17.97 -12.31 2.29
N GLU A 20 -18.99 -12.52 3.13
CA GLU A 20 -19.00 -13.61 4.11
C GLU A 20 -19.10 -15.00 3.45
N HIS A 21 -19.60 -15.08 2.22
CA HIS A 21 -19.76 -16.35 1.50
C HIS A 21 -18.48 -16.84 0.80
N CYS A 22 -17.63 -15.94 0.30
CA CYS A 22 -16.40 -16.32 -0.41
C CYS A 22 -15.11 -15.80 0.24
N GLY A 23 -15.20 -15.06 1.35
CA GLY A 23 -14.05 -14.49 2.04
C GLY A 23 -13.37 -13.32 1.33
N LEU A 24 -13.90 -12.88 0.18
CA LEU A 24 -13.30 -11.78 -0.58
C LEU A 24 -13.43 -10.47 0.19
N GLN A 25 -12.29 -9.90 0.56
CA GLN A 25 -12.19 -8.58 1.16
C GLN A 25 -11.48 -7.63 0.20
N ASN A 26 -12.03 -6.43 0.00
CA ASN A 26 -11.45 -5.38 -0.82
C ASN A 26 -11.66 -4.04 -0.14
N ASN A 27 -10.61 -3.22 -0.06
CA ASN A 27 -10.63 -1.87 0.50
C ASN A 27 -10.04 -0.91 -0.53
N GLU A 28 -10.89 -0.42 -1.43
CA GLU A 28 -10.50 0.48 -2.51
C GLU A 28 -10.80 1.94 -2.14
N VAL A 29 -9.87 2.84 -2.44
CA VAL A 29 -10.03 4.28 -2.26
C VAL A 29 -10.20 4.93 -3.62
N GLN A 30 -11.35 5.58 -3.83
CA GLN A 30 -11.65 6.31 -5.05
C GLN A 30 -11.79 7.81 -4.76
N PRO A 31 -11.17 8.70 -5.56
CA PRO A 31 -11.36 10.13 -5.42
C PRO A 31 -12.79 10.49 -5.86
N ALA A 32 -13.55 11.16 -4.99
CA ALA A 32 -14.91 11.61 -5.31
C ALA A 32 -14.97 13.07 -5.80
N GLY A 33 -13.84 13.79 -5.73
CA GLY A 33 -13.73 15.21 -6.06
C GLY A 33 -12.64 15.56 -7.06
N THR A 34 -12.45 16.85 -7.31
CA THR A 34 -11.41 17.37 -8.21
C THR A 34 -10.01 17.09 -7.67
N VAL A 35 -9.11 16.64 -8.57
CA VAL A 35 -7.67 16.47 -8.33
C VAL A 35 -7.10 17.74 -7.70
N GLN A 36 -6.22 17.57 -6.70
CA GLN A 36 -5.60 18.71 -6.04
C GLN A 36 -4.73 19.50 -7.03
N PRO A 37 -4.70 20.84 -6.93
CA PRO A 37 -3.87 21.67 -7.81
C PRO A 37 -2.36 21.48 -7.53
N LYS A 38 -1.99 20.89 -6.39
CA LYS A 38 -0.61 20.61 -6.00
C LYS A 38 -0.49 19.15 -5.57
N GLY A 39 0.65 18.53 -5.91
CA GLY A 39 1.04 17.26 -5.31
C GLY A 39 1.31 17.42 -3.81
N THR A 40 1.21 16.32 -3.07
CA THR A 40 1.57 16.28 -1.65
C THR A 40 2.70 15.27 -1.45
N TYR A 41 3.62 15.60 -0.56
CA TYR A 41 4.71 14.74 -0.14
C TYR A 41 4.64 14.61 1.38
N TYR A 42 4.71 13.37 1.87
CA TYR A 42 4.70 13.04 3.29
C TYR A 42 5.94 12.21 3.60
N GLU A 43 6.69 12.61 4.63
CA GLU A 43 7.82 11.87 5.16
C GLU A 43 7.51 11.54 6.61
N LEU A 44 7.62 10.26 6.96
CA LEU A 44 7.38 9.76 8.30
C LEU A 44 8.61 8.96 8.75
N ARG A 45 9.24 9.40 9.82
CA ARG A 45 10.28 8.64 10.50
C ARG A 45 9.63 7.76 11.56
N LEU A 46 9.85 6.44 11.47
CA LEU A 46 9.37 5.48 12.45
C LEU A 46 10.31 5.49 13.66
N THR A 47 9.82 5.93 14.82
CA THR A 47 10.61 5.93 16.08
C THR A 47 10.07 4.93 17.08
N ASP A 48 8.76 4.68 17.06
CA ASP A 48 8.09 3.79 18.00
C ASP A 48 7.22 2.76 17.28
N MET A 49 6.96 1.62 17.95
CA MET A 49 6.07 0.58 17.43
C MET A 49 4.65 1.09 17.16
N ALA A 50 4.20 2.13 17.87
CA ALA A 50 2.90 2.76 17.64
C ALA A 50 2.81 3.44 16.26
N ASP A 51 3.93 3.82 15.65
CA ASP A 51 3.94 4.45 14.33
C ASP A 51 3.49 3.48 13.22
N PHE A 52 3.67 2.17 13.43
CA PHE A 52 3.22 1.14 12.50
C PHE A 52 1.69 1.07 12.37
N ALA A 53 0.98 1.45 13.45
CA ALA A 53 -0.48 1.48 13.48
C ALA A 53 -1.08 2.75 12.84
N ARG A 54 -0.26 3.71 12.40
CA ARG A 54 -0.76 4.93 11.75
C ARG A 54 -1.44 4.57 10.43
N GLN A 55 -2.67 5.07 10.26
CA GLN A 55 -3.43 4.86 9.04
C GLN A 55 -2.84 5.67 7.88
N VAL A 56 -2.72 5.02 6.74
CA VAL A 56 -2.21 5.56 5.49
C VAL A 56 -3.28 5.40 4.41
N VAL A 57 -3.65 6.54 3.80
CA VAL A 57 -4.47 6.57 2.60
C VAL A 57 -3.53 6.73 1.41
N LYS A 58 -3.27 5.65 0.69
CA LYS A 58 -2.48 5.67 -0.55
C LYS A 58 -3.42 5.97 -1.71
N SER A 59 -3.16 7.04 -2.47
CA SER A 59 -3.84 7.25 -3.74
C SER A 59 -3.31 6.32 -4.82
N ASP A 60 -4.08 6.14 -5.88
CA ASP A 60 -3.68 5.39 -7.07
C ASP A 60 -2.37 5.90 -7.70
N THR A 61 -2.16 7.22 -7.66
CA THR A 61 -1.01 7.92 -8.20
C THR A 61 0.16 8.07 -7.23
N ALA A 62 0.04 7.62 -5.98
CA ALA A 62 1.10 7.77 -4.98
C ALA A 62 2.19 6.71 -5.10
N THR A 63 3.44 7.15 -5.04
CA THR A 63 4.62 6.30 -4.87
C THR A 63 5.02 6.28 -3.39
N VAL A 64 5.29 5.10 -2.84
CA VAL A 64 5.77 4.95 -1.46
C VAL A 64 7.24 4.50 -1.52
N LYS A 65 8.10 5.14 -0.74
CA LYS A 65 9.53 4.80 -0.66
C LYS A 65 9.92 4.51 0.78
N PHE A 66 10.66 3.44 0.99
CA PHE A 66 11.32 3.10 2.25
C PHE A 66 12.82 3.29 2.05
N THR A 67 13.33 4.44 2.47
CA THR A 67 14.72 4.89 2.23
C THR A 67 15.76 3.94 2.82
N GLU A 68 15.52 3.42 4.02
CA GLU A 68 16.44 2.55 4.74
C GLU A 68 16.50 1.13 4.16
N LEU A 69 15.45 0.72 3.45
CA LEU A 69 15.34 -0.59 2.79
C LEU A 69 15.62 -0.53 1.28
N ASP A 70 15.91 0.66 0.75
CA ASP A 70 16.01 0.94 -0.70
C ASP A 70 14.82 0.38 -1.50
N LEU A 71 13.62 0.42 -0.90
CA LEU A 71 12.42 -0.18 -1.46
C LEU A 71 11.46 0.89 -1.98
N GLU A 72 11.02 0.75 -3.23
CA GLU A 72 10.06 1.65 -3.87
C GLU A 72 8.83 0.89 -4.35
N VAL A 73 7.65 1.32 -3.88
CA VAL A 73 6.36 0.82 -4.33
C VAL A 73 5.77 1.81 -5.33
N PRO A 74 5.59 1.43 -6.60
CA PRO A 74 5.07 2.32 -7.62
C PRO A 74 3.61 2.71 -7.38
N SER A 75 3.16 3.71 -8.15
CA SER A 75 1.74 4.04 -8.29
C SER A 75 0.93 2.80 -8.68
N GLY A 76 -0.23 2.60 -8.08
CA GLY A 76 -1.01 1.38 -8.21
C GLY A 76 -2.47 1.60 -7.83
N LYS A 77 -3.12 0.61 -7.20
CA LYS A 77 -4.48 0.80 -6.69
C LYS A 77 -4.47 1.66 -5.43
N GLY A 78 -5.47 2.54 -5.32
CA GLY A 78 -5.70 3.32 -4.11
C GLY A 78 -6.16 2.40 -2.98
N GLN A 79 -5.51 2.50 -1.83
CA GLN A 79 -5.77 1.62 -0.68
C GLN A 79 -5.78 2.41 0.62
N LEU A 80 -6.66 1.99 1.52
CA LEU A 80 -6.65 2.41 2.92
C LEU A 80 -6.02 1.29 3.74
N THR A 81 -4.87 1.57 4.34
CA THR A 81 -4.11 0.60 5.13
C THR A 81 -3.41 1.32 6.29
N ASN A 82 -2.49 0.67 6.98
CA ASN A 82 -1.56 1.28 7.93
C ASN A 82 -0.12 1.08 7.44
N VAL A 83 0.86 1.64 8.16
CA VAL A 83 2.27 1.51 7.79
C VAL A 83 2.72 0.05 7.78
N GLU A 84 2.28 -0.75 8.78
CA GLU A 84 2.54 -2.19 8.82
C GLU A 84 1.96 -2.91 7.60
N GLY A 85 0.69 -2.66 7.28
CA GLY A 85 0.00 -3.29 6.17
C GLY A 85 0.60 -2.93 4.82
N LEU A 86 1.18 -1.75 4.65
CA LEU A 86 1.97 -1.43 3.45
C LEU A 86 3.18 -2.35 3.32
N LEU A 87 3.89 -2.62 4.41
CA LEU A 87 5.04 -3.54 4.40
C LEU A 87 4.59 -4.99 4.16
N SER A 88 3.51 -5.44 4.81
CA SER A 88 2.94 -6.77 4.59
C SER A 88 2.53 -6.97 3.12
N THR A 89 1.85 -6.00 2.51
CA THR A 89 1.46 -6.08 1.10
C THR A 89 2.68 -6.17 0.17
N VAL A 90 3.76 -5.46 0.50
CA VAL A 90 5.03 -5.55 -0.27
C VAL A 90 5.64 -6.95 -0.15
N ILE A 91 5.66 -7.52 1.06
CA ILE A 91 6.13 -8.89 1.31
C ILE A 91 5.31 -9.89 0.51
N GLU A 92 3.98 -9.79 0.56
CA GLU A 92 3.06 -10.67 -0.18
C GLU A 92 3.26 -10.58 -1.70
N ASP A 93 3.46 -9.38 -2.25
CA ASP A 93 3.71 -9.17 -3.68
C ASP A 93 5.06 -9.76 -4.14
N LEU A 94 6.10 -9.59 -3.30
CA LEU A 94 7.42 -10.18 -3.53
C LEU A 94 7.35 -11.71 -3.48
N GLU A 95 6.66 -12.27 -2.48
CA GLU A 95 6.50 -13.71 -2.26
C GLU A 95 5.68 -14.35 -3.39
N PHE A 96 4.59 -13.73 -3.84
CA PHE A 96 3.78 -14.25 -4.95
C PHE A 96 4.60 -14.43 -6.23
N GLY A 97 5.54 -13.53 -6.50
CA GLY A 97 6.43 -13.64 -7.66
C GLY A 97 7.63 -14.59 -7.47
N GLN A 98 7.88 -15.10 -6.26
CA GLN A 98 9.07 -15.92 -5.98
C GLN A 98 9.05 -17.27 -6.69
N GLU A 99 7.90 -17.94 -6.80
CA GLU A 99 7.83 -19.26 -7.46
C GLU A 99 8.20 -19.17 -8.95
N ALA A 100 7.75 -18.12 -9.64
CA ALA A 100 8.12 -17.86 -11.02
C ALA A 100 9.60 -17.42 -11.15
N ARG A 101 10.10 -16.61 -10.21
CA ARG A 101 11.50 -16.15 -10.19
C ARG A 101 12.49 -17.29 -9.94
N LYS A 102 12.17 -18.26 -9.08
CA LYS A 102 13.01 -19.46 -8.86
C LYS A 102 13.26 -20.25 -10.15
N GLN A 103 12.31 -20.25 -11.09
CA GLN A 103 12.45 -20.96 -12.36
C GLN A 103 13.15 -20.13 -13.45
N GLN A 104 12.95 -18.82 -13.47
CA GLN A 104 13.43 -17.95 -14.56
C GLN A 104 14.74 -17.20 -14.24
N ALA A 105 14.96 -16.87 -12.97
CA ALA A 105 16.09 -16.06 -12.50
C ALA A 105 16.45 -16.42 -11.05
N PRO A 106 17.12 -17.57 -10.82
CA PRO A 106 17.44 -18.06 -9.47
C PRO A 106 18.31 -17.08 -8.66
N ASP A 107 19.22 -16.35 -9.30
CA ASP A 107 20.06 -15.32 -8.64
C ASP A 107 19.25 -14.14 -8.11
N VAL A 108 18.09 -13.83 -8.73
CA VAL A 108 17.19 -12.76 -8.27
C VAL A 108 16.29 -13.29 -7.16
N ALA A 109 15.87 -14.55 -7.24
CA ALA A 109 15.07 -15.20 -6.21
C ALA A 109 15.81 -15.26 -4.86
N GLU A 110 17.12 -15.54 -4.88
CA GLU A 110 17.97 -15.54 -3.67
C GLU A 110 18.03 -14.15 -3.04
N LYS A 111 18.30 -13.11 -3.83
CA LYS A 111 18.34 -11.71 -3.35
C LYS A 111 17.00 -11.23 -2.80
N VAL A 112 15.89 -11.59 -3.45
CA VAL A 112 14.56 -11.26 -2.91
C VAL A 112 14.35 -12.02 -1.59
N GLY A 113 14.81 -13.26 -1.47
CA GLY A 113 14.77 -14.05 -0.24
C GLY A 113 15.62 -13.52 0.93
N GLU A 114 16.56 -12.61 0.70
CA GLU A 114 17.26 -11.89 1.77
C GLU A 114 16.46 -10.67 2.29
N VAL A 115 15.48 -10.20 1.51
CA VAL A 115 14.66 -9.02 1.81
C VAL A 115 13.34 -9.40 2.51
N ILE A 116 12.79 -10.58 2.21
CA ILE A 116 11.62 -11.20 2.87
C ILE A 116 12.06 -12.20 3.92
#